data_AF-M3APB8-F1
#
_entry.id   AF-M3APB8-F1
#
_cell.length_a   1.000
_cell.length_b   1.000
_cell.length_c   1.000
_cell.angle_alpha   90.00
_cell.angle_beta   90.00
_cell.angle_gamma   90.00
#
_symmetry.space_group_name_H-M   'P 1'
#
loop_
_entity.id
_entity.type
_entity.pdbx_description
1 polymer ?
#
loop_
_entity_poly.entity_id
_entity_poly.type
_entity_poly.pdbx_seq_one_letter_code
_entity_poly.pdbx_strand_id
1 'polypeptide(L)'
;MLSHVKKMAEHGLETRTHPVVLITLSLDAVDSLLKRELPITRYPHDSADVLQDEVLGLCAQLIDFIGDICKVSHAMATDGELEEHFEALDQIEANVQSCKPQLTSGMTQTMTALEMAHAYAQVRSHRDTLMLLIHRLRYPFGVKDETGKMIGQNIMTDLAMATSISGAPPIWVTLPFLVACIEMTDAQERRTALDTVDLYIDGLHPAARSSARDWLKAVWSKRDNGPGFKWLDVIDQLPNISLNHVGTVRAIPEGGYESMQNLSTVGGRQT
;
A
#
# COMPACT_ATOMS: atom_id res chain seq x y z
N MET A 1 -12.33 4.77 -17.04
CA MET A 1 -12.60 4.42 -15.63
C MET A 1 -12.91 5.66 -14.80
N LEU A 2 -12.03 6.67 -14.74
CA LEU A 2 -12.30 7.96 -14.08
C LEU A 2 -13.48 8.75 -14.66
N SER A 3 -13.80 8.56 -15.95
CA SER A 3 -14.96 9.17 -16.61
C SER A 3 -16.31 8.72 -16.03
N HIS A 4 -16.39 7.51 -15.46
CA HIS A 4 -17.59 7.02 -14.79
C HIS A 4 -17.77 7.68 -13.42
N VAL A 5 -16.70 7.73 -12.62
CA VAL A 5 -16.68 8.41 -11.31
C VAL A 5 -17.00 9.89 -11.47
N LYS A 6 -16.45 10.55 -12.51
CA LYS A 6 -16.76 11.94 -12.83
C LYS A 6 -18.25 12.13 -13.14
N LYS A 7 -18.85 11.26 -13.94
CA LYS A 7 -20.28 11.28 -14.22
C LYS A 7 -21.12 11.05 -12.97
N MET A 8 -20.71 10.14 -12.07
CA MET A 8 -21.39 9.94 -10.80
C MET A 8 -21.38 11.21 -9.95
N ALA A 9 -20.22 11.87 -9.82
CA ALA A 9 -20.09 13.14 -9.12
C ALA A 9 -20.96 14.25 -9.75
N GLU A 10 -21.00 14.33 -11.09
CA GLU A 10 -21.86 15.27 -11.83
C GLU A 10 -23.35 15.04 -11.59
N HIS A 11 -23.76 13.83 -11.22
CA HIS A 11 -25.14 13.48 -10.86
C HIS A 11 -25.39 13.49 -9.34
N GLY A 12 -24.45 14.00 -8.54
CA GLY A 12 -24.57 14.09 -7.08
C GLY A 12 -24.55 12.73 -6.36
N LEU A 13 -24.08 11.67 -7.02
CA LEU A 13 -23.91 10.36 -6.41
C LEU A 13 -22.66 10.34 -5.52
N GLU A 14 -22.73 9.58 -4.42
CA GLU A 14 -21.56 9.35 -3.56
C GLU A 14 -20.48 8.63 -4.37
N THR A 15 -19.25 9.18 -4.34
CA THR A 15 -18.11 8.69 -5.13
C THR A 15 -16.94 8.27 -4.25
N ARG A 16 -16.92 8.68 -2.98
CA ARG A 16 -15.83 8.41 -2.05
C ARG A 16 -15.72 6.94 -1.69
N THR A 17 -16.81 6.19 -1.85
CA THR A 17 -16.89 4.74 -1.61
C THR A 17 -16.70 3.92 -2.89
N HIS A 18 -16.50 4.57 -4.04
CA HIS A 18 -16.32 3.85 -5.30
C HIS A 18 -14.98 3.10 -5.29
N PRO A 19 -14.92 1.82 -5.71
CA PRO A 19 -13.72 0.98 -5.59
C PRO A 19 -12.45 1.62 -6.15
N VAL A 20 -12.55 2.29 -7.29
CA VAL A 20 -11.44 3.03 -7.92
C VAL A 20 -10.91 4.16 -7.04
N VAL A 21 -11.78 4.89 -6.34
CA VAL A 21 -11.37 5.94 -5.40
C VAL A 21 -10.71 5.31 -4.18
N LEU A 22 -11.31 4.27 -3.61
CA LEU A 22 -10.75 3.56 -2.46
C LEU A 22 -9.37 2.96 -2.74
N ILE A 23 -9.18 2.34 -3.90
CA ILE A 23 -7.87 1.83 -4.36
C ILE A 23 -6.90 3.01 -4.56
N THR A 24 -7.33 4.13 -5.12
CA THR A 24 -6.45 5.29 -5.31
C THR A 24 -5.97 5.86 -3.97
N LEU A 25 -6.87 6.02 -3.00
CA LEU A 25 -6.55 6.45 -1.63
C LEU A 25 -5.61 5.47 -0.93
N SER A 26 -5.86 4.18 -1.12
CA SER A 26 -5.03 3.10 -0.61
C SER A 26 -3.59 3.17 -1.15
N LEU A 27 -3.45 3.35 -2.46
CA LEU A 27 -2.15 3.44 -3.11
C LEU A 27 -1.40 4.73 -2.75
N ASP A 28 -2.10 5.85 -2.60
CA ASP A 28 -1.57 7.11 -2.08
C ASP A 28 -1.04 6.93 -0.67
N ALA A 29 -1.83 6.35 0.24
CA ALA A 29 -1.42 6.12 1.62
C ALA A 29 -0.17 5.23 1.72
N VAL A 30 -0.09 4.17 0.91
CA VAL A 30 1.08 3.27 0.87
C VAL A 30 2.31 3.98 0.29
N ASP A 31 2.17 4.74 -0.79
CA ASP A 31 3.28 5.48 -1.40
C ASP A 31 3.82 6.55 -0.43
N SER A 32 2.93 7.30 0.22
CA SER A 32 3.28 8.26 1.25
C SER A 32 3.97 7.60 2.45
N LEU A 33 3.48 6.44 2.90
CA LEU A 33 4.12 5.70 3.99
C LEU A 33 5.57 5.35 3.64
N LEU A 34 5.79 4.80 2.44
CA LEU A 34 7.10 4.41 2.00
C LEU A 34 8.05 5.60 1.93
N LYS A 35 7.57 6.75 1.47
CA LYS A 35 8.36 7.99 1.34
C LYS A 35 8.47 8.80 2.63
N ARG A 36 7.81 8.37 3.71
CA ARG A 36 7.65 9.15 4.96
C ARG A 36 7.01 10.52 4.72
N GLU A 37 6.04 10.55 3.83
CA GLU A 37 5.22 11.71 3.49
C GLU A 37 3.80 11.55 4.06
N LEU A 38 3.02 12.63 4.01
CA LEU A 38 1.61 12.59 4.40
C LEU A 38 0.74 12.22 3.18
N PRO A 39 -0.25 11.32 3.33
CA PRO A 39 -1.23 11.05 2.28
C PRO A 39 -1.98 12.31 1.88
N ILE A 40 -2.25 12.48 0.58
CA ILE A 40 -2.92 13.66 0.03
C ILE A 40 -4.37 13.71 0.52
N THR A 41 -5.04 12.56 0.60
CA THR A 41 -6.46 12.49 0.98
C THR A 41 -6.69 11.41 2.04
N ARG A 42 -7.48 11.74 3.06
CA ARG A 42 -7.89 10.76 4.09
C ARG A 42 -9.04 9.90 3.61
N TYR A 43 -9.08 8.68 4.13
CA TYR A 43 -10.16 7.76 3.89
C TYR A 43 -11.46 8.26 4.56
N PRO A 44 -12.63 8.09 3.92
CA PRO A 44 -13.91 8.49 4.51
C PRO A 44 -14.31 7.52 5.64
N HIS A 45 -14.20 7.98 6.89
CA HIS A 45 -14.35 7.15 8.11
C HIS A 45 -15.80 6.71 8.42
N ASP A 46 -16.80 7.44 7.92
CA ASP A 46 -18.20 7.33 8.40
C ASP A 46 -19.19 6.76 7.39
N SER A 47 -18.75 6.35 6.19
CA SER A 47 -19.69 5.86 5.16
C SER A 47 -19.93 4.36 5.31
N ALA A 48 -21.13 3.98 5.75
CA ALA A 48 -21.61 2.59 5.76
C ALA A 48 -21.47 1.89 4.39
N ASP A 49 -21.41 2.67 3.31
CA ASP A 49 -21.26 2.19 1.93
C ASP A 49 -19.87 1.62 1.61
N VAL A 50 -18.81 2.05 2.33
CA VAL A 50 -17.46 1.49 2.17
C VAL A 50 -17.42 0.00 2.56
N LEU A 51 -18.23 -0.39 3.54
CA LEU A 51 -18.26 -1.76 4.06
C LEU A 51 -18.94 -2.75 3.10
N GLN A 52 -19.45 -2.27 1.96
CA GLN A 52 -20.04 -3.10 0.90
C GLN A 52 -19.08 -3.35 -0.28
N ASP A 53 -17.89 -2.75 -0.28
CA ASP A 53 -16.93 -2.92 -1.37
C ASP A 53 -16.30 -4.32 -1.32
N GLU A 54 -16.42 -5.12 -2.38
CA GLU A 54 -15.88 -6.49 -2.43
C GLU A 54 -14.34 -6.52 -2.56
N VAL A 55 -13.71 -5.41 -2.96
CA VAL A 55 -12.26 -5.31 -3.24
C VAL A 55 -11.46 -4.90 -2.00
N LEU A 56 -12.02 -4.00 -1.18
CA LEU A 56 -11.38 -3.43 0.01
C LEU A 56 -12.22 -3.58 1.29
N GLY A 57 -13.45 -4.10 1.22
CA GLY A 57 -14.48 -3.93 2.25
C GLY A 57 -14.09 -4.27 3.69
N LEU A 58 -13.24 -5.27 3.91
CA LEU A 58 -12.74 -5.58 5.26
C LEU A 58 -11.43 -4.88 5.63
N CYS A 59 -10.65 -4.44 4.64
CA CYS A 59 -9.38 -3.74 4.84
C CYS A 59 -9.52 -2.22 4.85
N ALA A 60 -10.70 -1.69 4.53
CA ALA A 60 -11.04 -0.27 4.55
C ALA A 60 -10.55 0.44 5.82
N GLN A 61 -10.88 -0.13 6.99
CA GLN A 61 -10.47 0.41 8.30
C GLN A 61 -8.95 0.33 8.54
N LEU A 62 -8.25 -0.57 7.84
CA LEU A 62 -6.80 -0.70 7.93
C LEU A 62 -6.07 0.41 7.16
N ILE A 63 -6.70 1.00 6.13
CA ILE A 63 -6.14 2.13 5.38
C ILE A 63 -6.02 3.37 6.28
N ASP A 64 -6.99 3.59 7.17
CA ASP A 64 -6.92 4.68 8.14
C ASP A 64 -5.70 4.56 9.04
N PHE A 65 -5.40 3.35 9.51
CA PHE A 65 -4.20 3.10 10.30
C PHE A 65 -2.91 3.33 9.51
N ILE A 66 -2.88 3.04 8.20
CA ILE A 66 -1.74 3.43 7.35
C ILE A 66 -1.56 4.94 7.40
N GLY A 67 -2.65 5.71 7.25
CA GLY A 67 -2.62 7.17 7.32
C GLY A 67 -2.13 7.72 8.67
N ASP A 68 -2.49 7.08 9.78
CA ASP A 68 -2.00 7.45 11.10
C ASP A 68 -0.51 7.10 11.28
N ILE A 69 -0.08 5.93 10.80
CA ILE A 69 1.35 5.56 10.78
C ILE A 69 2.14 6.53 9.91
N CYS A 70 1.62 6.98 8.75
CA CYS A 70 2.28 7.97 7.91
C CYS A 70 2.56 9.26 8.69
N LYS A 71 1.59 9.77 9.46
CA LYS A 71 1.77 10.99 10.27
C LYS A 71 2.90 10.83 11.28
N VAL A 72 2.91 9.72 12.02
CA VAL A 72 3.96 9.46 13.01
C VAL A 72 5.30 9.24 12.33
N SER A 73 5.35 8.44 11.26
CA SER A 73 6.55 8.19 10.47
C SER A 73 7.15 9.48 9.91
N HIS A 74 6.32 10.39 9.39
CA HIS A 74 6.72 11.69 8.87
C HIS A 74 7.25 12.62 9.97
N ALA A 75 6.57 12.70 11.10
CA ALA A 75 7.03 13.46 12.27
C ALA A 75 8.37 12.94 12.77
N MET A 76 8.54 11.61 12.91
CA MET A 76 9.83 11.00 13.30
C MET A 76 10.96 11.36 12.34
N ALA A 77 10.67 11.46 11.04
CA ALA A 77 11.66 11.83 10.02
C ALA A 77 12.05 13.31 10.08
N THR A 78 11.11 14.19 10.47
CA THR A 78 11.27 15.65 10.45
C THR A 78 11.82 16.18 11.76
N ASP A 79 11.26 15.73 12.87
CA ASP A 79 11.50 16.24 14.21
C ASP A 79 12.48 15.36 15.01
N GLY A 80 12.82 14.18 14.47
CA GLY A 80 13.57 13.14 15.17
C GLY A 80 12.66 12.26 16.03
N GLU A 81 13.26 11.31 16.74
CA GLU A 81 12.52 10.34 17.56
C GLU A 81 12.27 10.90 18.96
N LEU A 82 11.04 11.30 19.23
CA LEU A 82 10.60 11.81 20.53
C LEU A 82 9.65 10.82 21.22
N GLU A 83 9.56 10.91 22.56
CA GLU A 83 8.73 10.01 23.38
C GLU A 83 7.26 9.99 22.91
N GLU A 84 6.70 11.15 22.59
CA GLU A 84 5.32 11.30 22.10
C GLU A 84 5.05 10.51 20.81
N HIS A 85 6.07 10.23 20.01
CA HIS A 85 5.94 9.45 18.78
C HIS A 85 5.77 7.97 19.12
N PHE A 86 6.50 7.48 20.14
CA PHE A 86 6.34 6.12 20.64
C PHE A 86 4.99 5.91 21.33
N GLU A 87 4.52 6.89 22.11
CA GLU A 87 3.18 6.88 22.69
C GLU A 87 2.09 6.85 21.59
N ALA A 88 2.26 7.62 20.51
CA ALA A 88 1.36 7.58 19.37
C ALA A 88 1.37 6.21 18.68
N LEU A 89 2.55 5.59 18.50
CA LEU A 89 2.67 4.24 17.97
C LEU A 89 1.98 3.20 18.87
N ASP A 90 2.09 3.33 20.20
CA ASP A 90 1.42 2.44 21.16
C ASP A 90 -0.11 2.55 21.05
N GLN A 91 -0.63 3.77 20.88
CA GLN A 91 -2.06 3.99 20.69
C GLN A 91 -2.55 3.40 19.37
N ILE A 92 -1.80 3.59 18.27
CA ILE A 92 -2.13 3.00 16.97
C ILE A 92 -2.10 1.47 17.08
N GLU A 93 -1.09 0.90 17.72
CA GLU A 93 -0.95 -0.54 17.94
C GLU A 93 -2.17 -1.12 18.70
N ALA A 94 -2.58 -0.49 19.79
CA ALA A 94 -3.76 -0.90 20.55
C ALA A 94 -5.05 -0.84 19.70
N ASN A 95 -5.19 0.19 18.85
CA ASN A 95 -6.34 0.35 17.97
C ASN A 95 -6.35 -0.71 16.86
N VAL A 96 -5.21 -0.98 16.23
CA VAL A 96 -5.04 -2.05 15.23
C VAL A 96 -5.36 -3.41 15.84
N GLN A 97 -4.93 -3.67 17.08
CA GLN A 97 -5.16 -4.95 17.75
C GLN A 97 -6.62 -5.18 18.12
N SER A 98 -7.32 -4.12 18.52
CA SER A 98 -8.74 -4.15 18.91
C SER A 98 -9.69 -4.07 17.72
N CYS A 99 -9.21 -3.64 16.56
CA CYS A 99 -9.97 -3.62 15.32
C CYS A 99 -10.42 -5.03 14.93
N LYS A 100 -11.74 -5.19 14.75
CA LYS A 100 -12.36 -6.41 14.23
C LYS A 100 -12.95 -6.11 12.86
N PRO A 101 -12.71 -6.94 11.84
CA PRO A 101 -13.36 -6.77 10.55
C PRO A 101 -14.88 -6.80 10.75
N GLN A 102 -15.56 -5.74 10.34
CA GLN A 102 -17.00 -5.65 10.44
C GLN A 102 -17.63 -6.35 9.24
N LEU A 103 -18.12 -7.57 9.45
CA LEU A 103 -18.91 -8.26 8.44
C LEU A 103 -20.30 -7.63 8.38
N THR A 104 -20.70 -7.15 7.20
CA THR A 104 -22.09 -6.74 6.98
C THR A 104 -22.96 -7.98 6.78
N SER A 105 -24.27 -7.86 7.07
CA SER A 105 -25.24 -8.93 6.84
C SER A 105 -25.37 -9.31 5.36
N GLY A 106 -25.05 -8.37 4.44
CA GLY A 106 -25.00 -8.63 3.00
C GLY A 106 -23.81 -9.53 2.63
N MET A 107 -22.63 -9.28 3.19
CA MET A 107 -21.42 -10.08 2.93
C MET A 107 -21.59 -11.53 3.38
N THR A 108 -22.17 -11.76 4.56
CA THR A 108 -22.37 -13.13 5.08
C THR A 108 -23.39 -13.96 4.28
N GLN A 109 -24.26 -13.31 3.52
CA GLN A 109 -25.27 -13.96 2.69
C GLN A 109 -24.80 -14.19 1.24
N THR A 110 -23.82 -13.42 0.77
CA THR A 110 -23.40 -13.38 -0.65
C THR A 110 -22.04 -14.00 -0.89
N MET A 111 -21.12 -13.90 0.08
CA MET A 111 -19.76 -14.43 -0.07
C MET A 111 -19.74 -15.95 0.13
N THR A 112 -19.07 -16.63 -0.79
CA THR A 112 -18.68 -18.03 -0.65
C THR A 112 -17.69 -18.20 0.50
N ALA A 113 -17.57 -19.43 0.99
CA ALA A 113 -16.55 -19.77 1.99
C ALA A 113 -15.12 -19.42 1.52
N LEU A 114 -14.88 -19.48 0.21
CA LEU A 114 -13.59 -19.18 -0.39
C LEU A 114 -13.30 -17.68 -0.39
N GLU A 115 -14.27 -16.85 -0.75
CA GLU A 115 -14.16 -15.39 -0.71
C GLU A 115 -14.01 -14.90 0.72
N MET A 116 -14.72 -15.50 1.68
CA MET A 116 -14.51 -15.21 3.10
C MET A 116 -13.08 -15.56 3.54
N ALA A 117 -12.55 -16.72 3.15
CA ALA A 117 -11.17 -17.10 3.48
C ALA A 117 -10.14 -16.11 2.91
N HIS A 118 -10.35 -15.64 1.68
CA HIS A 118 -9.54 -14.59 1.06
C HIS A 118 -9.59 -13.28 1.85
N ALA A 119 -10.79 -12.80 2.15
CA ALA A 119 -10.98 -11.54 2.84
C ALA A 119 -10.36 -11.59 4.25
N TYR A 120 -10.49 -12.71 4.97
CA TYR A 120 -9.84 -12.90 6.27
C TYR A 120 -8.32 -12.95 6.16
N ALA A 121 -7.75 -13.59 5.14
CA ALA A 121 -6.31 -13.60 4.94
C ALA A 121 -5.77 -12.21 4.59
N GLN A 122 -6.50 -11.44 3.80
CA GLN A 122 -6.19 -10.04 3.49
C GLN A 122 -6.18 -9.18 4.76
N VAL A 123 -7.23 -9.25 5.59
CA VAL A 123 -7.31 -8.49 6.85
C VAL A 123 -6.18 -8.86 7.80
N ARG A 124 -5.91 -10.16 7.99
CA ARG A 124 -4.87 -10.62 8.92
C ARG A 124 -3.48 -10.21 8.45
N SER A 125 -3.18 -10.43 7.17
CA SER A 125 -1.89 -10.04 6.59
C SER A 125 -1.66 -8.53 6.66
N HIS A 126 -2.67 -7.69 6.38
CA HIS A 126 -2.56 -6.24 6.53
C HIS A 126 -2.42 -5.82 7.98
N ARG A 127 -3.17 -6.40 8.90
CA ARG A 127 -3.02 -6.13 10.34
C ARG A 127 -1.58 -6.43 10.80
N ASP A 128 -1.06 -7.60 10.47
CA ASP A 128 0.32 -7.98 10.80
C ASP A 128 1.35 -7.07 10.11
N THR A 129 1.04 -6.60 8.90
CA THR A 129 1.88 -5.61 8.18
C THR A 129 1.94 -4.29 8.94
N LEU A 130 0.81 -3.78 9.44
CA LEU A 130 0.78 -2.57 10.27
C LEU A 130 1.60 -2.77 11.55
N MET A 131 1.43 -3.93 12.21
CA MET A 131 2.21 -4.27 13.39
C MET A 131 3.71 -4.31 13.10
N LEU A 132 4.11 -4.86 11.95
CA LEU A 132 5.50 -4.93 11.52
C LEU A 132 6.07 -3.55 11.17
N LEU A 133 5.28 -2.70 10.53
CA LEU A 133 5.65 -1.31 10.24
C LEU A 133 5.89 -0.51 11.52
N ILE A 134 4.95 -0.58 12.47
CA ILE A 134 5.09 0.05 13.80
C ILE A 134 6.33 -0.51 14.50
N HIS A 135 6.54 -1.83 14.46
CA HIS A 135 7.73 -2.45 15.02
C HIS A 135 9.04 -1.91 14.41
N ARG A 136 9.10 -1.76 13.08
CA ARG A 136 10.30 -1.25 12.38
C ARG A 136 10.49 0.26 12.47
N LEU A 137 9.43 1.01 12.77
CA LEU A 137 9.53 2.41 13.20
C LEU A 137 10.14 2.52 14.59
N ARG A 138 9.94 1.54 15.48
CA ARG A 138 10.59 1.53 16.80
C ARG A 138 12.01 0.98 16.78
N TYR A 139 12.24 -0.09 16.00
CA TYR A 139 13.46 -0.86 16.08
C TYR A 139 14.13 -1.01 14.71
N PRO A 140 15.40 -0.54 14.56
CA PRO A 140 16.16 -0.80 13.35
C PRO A 140 16.45 -2.31 13.21
N PHE A 141 16.85 -2.73 12.01
CA PHE A 141 17.31 -4.10 11.81
C PHE A 141 18.47 -4.45 12.75
N GLY A 142 18.49 -5.69 13.22
CA GLY A 142 19.39 -6.19 14.26
C GLY A 142 18.89 -5.96 15.69
N VAL A 143 17.86 -5.13 15.90
CA VAL A 143 17.23 -4.92 17.20
C VAL A 143 15.83 -5.52 17.19
N LYS A 144 15.57 -6.43 18.13
CA LYS A 144 14.31 -7.20 18.23
C LYS A 144 13.90 -7.92 16.92
N ASP A 145 14.88 -8.33 16.12
CA ASP A 145 14.67 -8.97 14.82
C ASP A 145 13.83 -10.25 14.88
N GLU A 146 13.87 -11.00 15.99
CA GLU A 146 13.05 -12.21 16.11
C GLU A 146 11.56 -11.89 16.14
N THR A 147 11.16 -10.74 16.69
CA THR A 147 9.77 -10.28 16.63
C THR A 147 9.40 -9.89 15.21
N GLY A 148 10.25 -9.12 14.51
CA GLY A 148 10.03 -8.77 13.10
C GLY A 148 9.91 -10.01 12.22
N LYS A 149 10.81 -10.97 12.38
CA LYS A 149 10.82 -12.26 11.68
C LYS A 149 9.55 -13.06 11.93
N MET A 150 9.13 -13.20 13.18
CA MET A 150 7.89 -13.90 13.54
C MET A 150 6.67 -13.28 12.86
N ILE A 151 6.54 -11.95 12.89
CA ILE A 151 5.41 -11.26 12.24
C ILE A 151 5.47 -11.46 10.72
N GLY A 152 6.65 -11.31 10.09
CA GLY A 152 6.84 -11.58 8.66
C GLY A 152 6.46 -13.01 8.27
N GLN A 153 6.82 -14.00 9.10
CA GLN A 153 6.45 -15.41 8.89
C GLN A 153 4.93 -15.63 9.00
N ASN A 154 4.25 -14.95 9.92
CA ASN A 154 2.78 -15.03 10.02
C ASN A 154 2.12 -14.50 8.75
N ILE A 155 2.56 -13.35 8.24
CA ILE A 155 2.08 -12.79 6.97
C ILE A 155 2.24 -13.80 5.83
N MET A 156 3.46 -14.33 5.66
CA MET A 156 3.73 -15.30 4.58
C MET A 156 2.88 -16.58 4.72
N THR A 157 2.67 -17.06 5.95
CA THR A 157 1.86 -18.25 6.23
C THR A 157 0.40 -18.01 5.87
N ASP A 158 -0.15 -16.85 6.23
CA ASP A 158 -1.53 -16.50 5.91
C ASP A 158 -1.76 -16.34 4.40
N LEU A 159 -0.83 -15.71 3.69
CA LEU A 159 -0.87 -15.59 2.23
C LEU A 159 -0.79 -16.98 1.56
N ALA A 160 0.13 -17.82 2.00
CA ALA A 160 0.32 -19.17 1.45
C ALA A 160 -0.90 -20.07 1.69
N MET A 161 -1.46 -20.06 2.91
CA MET A 161 -2.65 -20.84 3.24
C MET A 161 -3.86 -20.42 2.38
N ALA A 162 -4.11 -19.12 2.27
CA ALA A 162 -5.22 -18.61 1.46
C ALA A 162 -5.06 -18.98 -0.02
N THR A 163 -3.83 -18.88 -0.53
CA THR A 163 -3.51 -19.27 -1.92
C THR A 163 -3.71 -20.78 -2.13
N SER A 164 -3.25 -21.60 -1.19
CA SER A 164 -3.39 -23.06 -1.28
C SER A 164 -4.84 -23.53 -1.24
N ILE A 165 -5.70 -22.89 -0.44
CA ILE A 165 -7.11 -23.27 -0.27
C ILE A 165 -7.93 -22.88 -1.51
N SER A 166 -7.59 -21.75 -2.14
CA SER A 166 -8.39 -21.15 -3.21
C SER A 166 -7.87 -21.39 -4.62
N GLY A 167 -6.60 -21.77 -4.76
CA GLY A 167 -5.91 -21.82 -6.05
C GLY A 167 -5.54 -20.44 -6.61
N ALA A 168 -5.76 -19.34 -5.88
CA ALA A 168 -5.45 -17.98 -6.31
C ALA A 168 -4.91 -17.13 -5.15
N PRO A 169 -3.95 -16.21 -5.39
CA PRO A 169 -3.46 -15.31 -4.35
C PRO A 169 -4.58 -14.34 -3.91
N PRO A 170 -4.61 -13.92 -2.63
CA PRO A 170 -5.50 -12.84 -2.21
C PRO A 170 -5.13 -11.53 -2.93
N ILE A 171 -6.14 -10.68 -3.16
CA ILE A 171 -5.93 -9.37 -3.79
C ILE A 171 -5.35 -8.35 -2.81
N TRP A 172 -4.68 -7.32 -3.34
CA TRP A 172 -4.17 -6.19 -2.57
C TRP A 172 -3.16 -6.58 -1.47
N VAL A 173 -2.35 -7.62 -1.70
CA VAL A 173 -1.35 -8.14 -0.74
C VAL A 173 0.10 -7.78 -1.08
N THR A 174 0.33 -6.91 -2.07
CA THR A 174 1.68 -6.50 -2.48
C THR A 174 2.49 -5.93 -1.32
N LEU A 175 1.91 -5.00 -0.55
CA LEU A 175 2.59 -4.41 0.60
C LEU A 175 2.86 -5.46 1.70
N PRO A 176 1.87 -6.25 2.18
CA PRO A 176 2.13 -7.33 3.12
C PRO A 176 3.25 -8.26 2.70
N PHE A 177 3.22 -8.72 1.45
CA PHE A 177 4.24 -9.61 0.90
C PHE A 177 5.65 -8.99 0.97
N LEU A 178 5.81 -7.74 0.52
CA LEU A 178 7.11 -7.08 0.49
C LEU A 178 7.66 -6.81 1.89
N VAL A 179 6.82 -6.29 2.80
CA VAL A 179 7.21 -6.00 4.18
C VAL A 179 7.54 -7.29 4.93
N ALA A 180 6.90 -8.41 4.63
CA ALA A 180 7.30 -9.70 5.17
C ALA A 180 8.63 -10.21 4.59
N CYS A 181 8.86 -10.02 3.28
CA CYS A 181 10.07 -10.50 2.61
C CYS A 181 11.35 -9.80 3.09
N ILE A 182 11.30 -8.51 3.45
CA ILE A 182 12.49 -7.81 3.97
C ILE A 182 12.98 -8.38 5.30
N GLU A 183 12.11 -9.07 6.05
CA GLU A 183 12.46 -9.72 7.32
C GLU A 183 13.27 -11.01 7.14
N MET A 184 13.32 -11.56 5.93
CA MET A 184 14.02 -12.82 5.65
C MET A 184 15.54 -12.65 5.71
N THR A 185 16.18 -13.54 6.48
CA THR A 185 17.65 -13.59 6.62
C THR A 185 18.26 -14.82 5.98
N ASP A 186 17.51 -15.92 5.86
CA ASP A 186 18.01 -17.16 5.31
C ASP A 186 18.01 -17.17 3.77
N ALA A 187 19.05 -17.77 3.18
CA ALA A 187 19.23 -17.79 1.73
C ALA A 187 18.19 -18.65 0.99
N GLN A 188 17.62 -19.68 1.63
CA GLN A 188 16.51 -20.45 1.07
C GLN A 188 15.20 -19.67 1.18
N GLU A 189 14.93 -19.02 2.31
CA GLU A 189 13.76 -18.13 2.48
C GLU A 189 13.73 -17.03 1.40
N ARG A 190 14.85 -16.31 1.22
CA ARG A 190 14.98 -15.25 0.23
C ARG A 190 14.79 -15.73 -1.21
N ARG A 191 15.30 -16.92 -1.56
CA ARG A 191 15.06 -17.53 -2.88
C ARG A 191 13.59 -17.82 -3.10
N THR A 192 12.93 -18.45 -2.13
CA THR A 192 11.49 -18.72 -2.17
C THR A 192 10.69 -17.42 -2.32
N ALA A 193 11.06 -16.34 -1.63
CA ALA A 193 10.43 -15.03 -1.82
C ALA A 193 10.58 -14.50 -3.24
N LEU A 194 11.77 -14.55 -3.84
CA LEU A 194 12.00 -14.10 -5.22
C LEU A 194 11.20 -14.91 -6.25
N ASP A 195 11.03 -16.21 -6.01
CA ASP A 195 10.25 -17.12 -6.87
C ASP A 195 8.73 -16.85 -6.75
N THR A 196 8.27 -16.37 -5.59
CA THR A 196 6.86 -16.06 -5.32
C THR A 196 6.46 -14.62 -5.61
N VAL A 197 7.38 -13.76 -6.05
CA VAL A 197 7.07 -12.38 -6.48
C VAL A 197 5.97 -12.35 -7.53
N ASP A 198 6.00 -13.24 -8.52
CA ASP A 198 5.01 -13.23 -9.60
C ASP A 198 3.62 -13.67 -9.13
N LEU A 199 3.53 -14.31 -7.96
CA LEU A 199 2.28 -14.73 -7.34
C LEU A 199 1.63 -13.59 -6.56
N TYR A 200 2.41 -12.81 -5.81
CA TYR A 200 1.86 -11.80 -4.88
C TYR A 200 1.99 -10.35 -5.35
N ILE A 201 2.72 -10.10 -6.44
CA ILE A 201 2.84 -8.78 -7.05
C ILE A 201 2.10 -8.78 -8.38
N ASP A 202 1.16 -7.82 -8.48
CA ASP A 202 0.32 -7.67 -9.65
C ASP A 202 1.14 -7.63 -10.95
N GLY A 203 0.74 -8.48 -11.89
CA GLY A 203 1.35 -8.61 -13.21
C GLY A 203 0.89 -7.56 -14.22
N LEU A 204 0.00 -6.62 -13.84
CA LEU A 204 -0.44 -5.52 -14.70
C LEU A 204 0.74 -4.77 -15.35
N HIS A 205 1.90 -4.74 -14.71
CA HIS A 205 3.12 -4.22 -15.30
C HIS A 205 4.35 -5.12 -15.01
N PRO A 206 4.96 -5.77 -16.01
CA PRO A 206 6.15 -6.62 -15.81
C PRO A 206 7.30 -5.91 -15.10
N ALA A 207 7.45 -4.59 -15.28
CA ALA A 207 8.48 -3.85 -14.56
C ALA A 207 8.23 -3.79 -13.04
N ALA A 208 6.98 -3.86 -12.56
CA ALA A 208 6.70 -3.87 -11.12
C ALA A 208 7.32 -5.09 -10.43
N ARG A 209 7.21 -6.26 -11.07
CA ARG A 209 7.80 -7.53 -10.60
C ARG A 209 9.33 -7.54 -10.66
N SER A 210 9.92 -6.91 -11.68
CA SER A 210 11.38 -6.75 -11.76
C SER A 210 11.87 -5.80 -10.67
N SER A 211 11.28 -4.60 -10.59
CA SER A 211 11.64 -3.59 -9.59
C SER A 211 11.49 -4.10 -8.16
N ALA A 212 10.45 -4.89 -7.87
CA ALA A 212 10.29 -5.51 -6.55
C ALA A 212 11.41 -6.49 -6.21
N ARG A 213 11.85 -7.33 -7.17
CA ARG A 213 12.99 -8.24 -6.96
C ARG A 213 14.28 -7.46 -6.70
N ASP A 214 14.52 -6.40 -7.47
CA ASP A 214 15.71 -5.57 -7.33
C ASP A 214 15.69 -4.81 -5.99
N TRP A 215 14.53 -4.30 -5.59
CA TRP A 215 14.33 -3.67 -4.29
C TRP A 215 14.57 -4.64 -3.13
N LEU A 216 14.00 -5.84 -3.16
CA LEU A 216 14.22 -6.86 -2.12
C LEU A 216 15.72 -7.22 -1.98
N LYS A 217 16.39 -7.47 -3.11
CA LYS A 217 17.84 -7.73 -3.13
C LYS A 217 18.64 -6.57 -2.55
N ALA A 218 18.27 -5.33 -2.85
CA ALA A 218 18.94 -4.14 -2.33
C ALA A 218 18.76 -4.00 -0.81
N VAL A 219 17.55 -4.21 -0.30
CA VAL A 219 17.27 -4.20 1.16
C VAL A 219 18.09 -5.29 1.86
N TRP A 220 18.05 -6.53 1.35
CA TRP A 220 18.80 -7.64 1.91
C TRP A 220 20.31 -7.40 1.88
N SER A 221 20.85 -6.92 0.76
CA SER A 221 22.27 -6.59 0.66
C SER A 221 22.68 -5.52 1.66
N LYS A 222 21.85 -4.48 1.86
CA LYS A 222 22.12 -3.44 2.84
C LYS A 222 22.10 -4.01 4.27
N ARG A 223 21.14 -4.87 4.58
CA ARG A 223 21.04 -5.58 5.87
C ARG A 223 22.24 -6.49 6.12
N ASP A 224 22.68 -7.22 5.11
CA ASP A 224 23.83 -8.12 5.20
C ASP A 224 25.16 -7.37 5.42
N ASN A 225 25.26 -6.13 4.92
CA ASN A 225 26.43 -5.26 5.09
C ASN A 225 26.49 -4.54 6.45
N GLY A 226 25.41 -4.55 7.22
CA GLY A 226 25.38 -3.93 8.54
C GLY A 226 23.95 -3.71 9.05
N PRO A 227 23.56 -4.32 10.19
CA PRO A 227 22.33 -3.95 10.86
C PRO A 227 22.44 -2.52 11.45
N GLY A 228 21.32 -1.98 11.94
CA GLY A 228 21.29 -0.69 12.63
C GLY A 228 20.60 0.45 11.85
N PHE A 229 19.96 0.16 10.73
CA PHE A 229 19.09 1.12 10.02
C PHE A 229 17.63 0.69 10.07
N LYS A 230 16.71 1.65 10.03
CA LYS A 230 15.30 1.40 9.72
C LYS A 230 15.12 1.53 8.22
N TRP A 231 14.47 0.56 7.59
CA TRP A 231 14.41 0.50 6.12
C TRP A 231 13.64 1.68 5.49
N LEU A 232 12.69 2.26 6.23
CA LEU A 232 11.98 3.49 5.83
C LEU A 232 12.90 4.71 5.78
N ASP A 233 13.98 4.75 6.56
CA ASP A 233 14.94 5.87 6.60
C ASP A 233 15.86 5.89 5.37
N VAL A 234 15.90 4.78 4.62
CA VAL A 234 16.83 4.58 3.50
C VAL A 234 16.10 4.27 2.20
N ILE A 235 14.78 4.51 2.16
CA ILE A 235 13.93 4.20 1.01
C ILE A 235 14.38 4.94 -0.26
N ASP A 236 14.91 6.15 -0.10
CA ASP A 236 15.45 7.02 -1.15
C ASP A 236 16.76 6.50 -1.76
N GLN A 237 17.48 5.64 -1.02
CA GLN A 237 18.70 4.97 -1.45
C GLN A 237 18.43 3.61 -2.14
N LEU A 238 17.20 3.11 -2.06
CA LEU A 238 16.81 1.83 -2.63
C LEU A 238 16.24 2.00 -4.06
N PRO A 239 16.28 0.96 -4.90
CA PRO A 239 15.62 0.98 -6.20
C PRO A 239 14.14 1.37 -6.05
N ASN A 240 13.60 2.16 -6.98
CA ASN A 240 12.22 2.59 -6.85
C ASN A 240 11.27 1.38 -6.94
N ILE A 241 10.43 1.22 -5.92
CA ILE A 241 9.41 0.18 -5.91
C ILE A 241 8.17 0.69 -6.63
N SER A 242 7.94 0.19 -7.83
CA SER A 242 6.72 0.50 -8.59
C SER A 242 5.54 -0.29 -8.03
N LEU A 243 5.08 0.08 -6.83
CA LEU A 243 3.74 -0.33 -6.36
C LEU A 243 2.65 0.31 -7.25
N ASN A 244 3.00 1.43 -7.89
CA ASN A 244 2.13 2.27 -8.69
C ASN A 244 2.82 2.58 -10.03
N HIS A 245 2.40 1.93 -11.12
CA HIS A 245 2.61 2.52 -12.44
C HIS A 245 1.31 2.61 -13.20
N VAL A 246 0.53 3.65 -12.88
CA VAL A 246 -0.31 4.30 -13.90
C VAL A 246 0.65 5.23 -14.63
N GLY A 247 0.93 4.91 -15.90
CA GLY A 247 2.11 5.37 -16.64
C GLY A 247 2.53 6.81 -16.40
N THR A 248 3.84 7.03 -16.30
CA THR A 248 4.44 8.36 -16.33
C THR A 248 3.92 9.12 -17.55
N VAL A 249 3.32 10.29 -17.31
CA VAL A 249 3.30 11.32 -18.34
C VAL A 249 4.76 11.54 -18.72
N ARG A 250 5.12 11.19 -19.96
CA ARG A 250 6.43 11.49 -20.51
C ARG A 250 6.74 12.94 -20.18
N ALA A 251 7.91 13.19 -19.59
CA ALA A 251 8.45 14.54 -19.49
C ALA A 251 8.27 15.22 -20.84
N ILE A 252 7.49 16.30 -20.86
CA ILE A 252 7.42 17.19 -22.02
C ILE A 252 8.84 17.73 -22.15
N PRO A 253 9.53 17.54 -23.29
CA PRO A 253 10.85 18.12 -23.48
C PRO A 253 10.70 19.63 -23.32
N GLU A 254 11.50 20.23 -22.43
CA GLU A 254 11.62 21.67 -22.36
C GLU A 254 12.14 22.17 -23.71
N GLY A 255 11.28 22.88 -24.46
CA GLY A 255 11.63 23.45 -25.76
C GLY A 255 10.52 23.26 -26.79
N GLY A 256 9.57 24.20 -26.82
CA GLY A 256 8.55 24.21 -27.85
C GLY A 256 7.42 25.22 -27.67
N TYR A 257 7.65 26.35 -26.99
CA TYR A 257 6.76 27.51 -27.09
C TYR A 257 7.36 28.50 -28.08
N GLU A 258 7.25 28.18 -29.36
CA GLU A 258 7.30 29.19 -30.41
C GLU A 258 5.98 29.15 -31.19
N SER A 259 5.25 30.26 -31.05
CA SER A 259 4.54 30.92 -32.15
C SER A 259 3.24 30.28 -32.66
N MET A 260 2.14 30.50 -31.95
CA MET A 260 0.84 30.77 -32.60
C MET A 260 0.07 31.86 -31.83
N GLN A 261 0.63 33.07 -31.78
CA GLN A 261 -0.18 34.27 -31.83
C GLN A 261 -0.35 34.63 -33.30
N ASN A 262 -1.55 34.39 -33.83
CA ASN A 262 -2.22 35.18 -34.88
C ASN A 262 -3.34 34.31 -35.43
N LEU A 263 -4.58 34.66 -35.09
CA LEU A 263 -5.73 34.75 -36.01
C LEU A 263 -7.02 34.91 -35.19
N SER A 264 -7.27 36.15 -34.78
CA SER A 264 -8.62 36.62 -34.56
C SER A 264 -8.64 38.13 -34.76
N THR A 265 -8.98 38.58 -35.98
CA THR A 265 -10.13 39.47 -36.19
C THR A 265 -10.32 39.85 -37.67
N VAL A 266 -11.61 40.05 -38.00
CA VAL A 266 -12.19 40.77 -39.15
C VAL A 266 -12.13 39.99 -40.48
N GLY A 267 -13.22 39.69 -41.19
CA GLY A 267 -14.58 40.20 -41.20
C GLY A 267 -15.01 40.30 -42.68
N GLY A 268 -16.30 40.11 -42.98
CA GLY A 268 -16.85 40.55 -44.27
C GLY A 268 -17.51 39.47 -45.14
N ARG A 269 -18.84 39.49 -45.07
CA ARG A 269 -19.85 39.15 -46.08
C ARG A 269 -19.43 39.17 -47.57
N GLN A 270 -20.11 38.26 -48.29
CA GLN A 270 -20.91 38.44 -49.51
C GLN A 270 -20.43 37.84 -50.84
N THR A 271 -21.39 37.09 -51.40
CA THR A 271 -21.63 36.57 -52.77
C THR A 271 -20.70 35.51 -53.32
#